data_AF-A0A8S3I050-F1
#
_entry.id   AF-A0A8S3I050-F1
#
_cell.length_a   1.000
_cell.length_b   1.000
_cell.length_c   1.000
_cell.angle_alpha   90.00
_cell.angle_beta   90.00
_cell.angle_gamma   90.00
#
_symmetry.space_group_name_H-M   'P 1'
#
loop_
_entity.id
_entity.type
_entity.pdbx_description
1 polymer ?
#
loop_
_entity_poly.entity_id
_entity_poly.type
_entity_poly.pdbx_seq_one_letter_code
_entity_poly.pdbx_strand_id
1 'polypeptide(L)'
;MYLKFLLISFIVHSSCLNLLDVCQSGIRDDGINYVHCARKSLSEIPRFSSNRLFNLAFDELILSDNLIAHIHANAFNGLRIKRLIMTGNQLKSIDENAFRELENYLEELILEFDSTVVDRIPLAIQTNLINIKSLTLIGLNLRILPSNIFNHMKKLESLTLKSCHI
;
A
#
# COMPACT_ATOMS: atom_id res chain seq x y z
N MET A 1 -43.43 29.79 -13.75
CA MET A 1 -42.73 29.92 -15.05
C MET A 1 -41.33 30.47 -14.76
N TYR A 2 -40.33 29.60 -14.94
CA TYR A 2 -38.87 29.77 -15.04
C TYR A 2 -38.19 31.00 -14.39
N LEU A 3 -37.34 30.81 -13.36
CA LEU A 3 -35.93 30.36 -13.40
C LEU A 3 -34.94 31.52 -13.62
N LYS A 4 -34.14 31.83 -12.60
CA LYS A 4 -32.74 32.27 -12.75
C LYS A 4 -32.01 32.15 -11.41
N PHE A 5 -31.72 30.91 -10.99
CA PHE A 5 -30.61 30.67 -10.09
C PHE A 5 -29.33 30.65 -10.94
N LEU A 6 -28.41 31.55 -10.61
CA LEU A 6 -27.04 31.54 -11.13
C LEU A 6 -26.39 30.20 -10.79
N LEU A 7 -26.20 29.36 -11.80
CA LEU A 7 -25.29 28.22 -11.74
C LEU A 7 -23.87 28.79 -11.71
N ILE A 8 -23.33 28.97 -10.52
CA ILE A 8 -21.88 29.01 -10.35
C ILE A 8 -21.42 27.56 -10.53
N SER A 9 -20.83 27.29 -11.69
CA SER A 9 -20.22 26.02 -12.03
C SER A 9 -19.01 25.75 -11.13
N PHE A 10 -19.24 25.20 -9.94
CA PHE A 10 -18.23 24.45 -9.22
C PHE A 10 -18.27 23.00 -9.72
N ILE A 11 -17.53 22.72 -10.79
CA ILE A 11 -17.13 21.35 -11.08
C ILE A 11 -16.07 20.99 -10.03
N VAL A 12 -16.52 20.52 -8.86
CA VAL A 12 -15.68 19.71 -7.97
C VAL A 12 -16.10 18.26 -8.21
N HIS A 13 -15.67 17.71 -9.34
CA HIS A 13 -15.73 16.26 -9.59
C HIS A 13 -14.48 15.61 -9.00
N SER A 14 -14.37 15.68 -7.67
CA SER A 14 -13.36 14.92 -6.93
C SER A 14 -13.93 14.62 -5.54
N SER A 15 -15.03 13.86 -5.52
CA SER A 15 -15.38 13.08 -4.33
C SER A 15 -14.19 12.13 -4.08
N CYS A 16 -13.26 12.58 -3.24
CA CYS A 16 -12.13 11.78 -2.81
C CYS A 16 -12.71 10.48 -2.21
N LEU A 17 -12.35 9.34 -2.79
CA LEU A 17 -12.68 8.04 -2.20
C LEU A 17 -11.94 7.95 -0.86
N ASN A 18 -12.68 8.03 0.25
CA ASN A 18 -12.10 7.76 1.56
C ASN A 18 -12.02 6.25 1.77
N LEU A 19 -10.94 5.79 2.38
CA LEU A 19 -10.72 4.39 2.70
C LEU A 19 -11.94 3.73 3.38
N LEU A 20 -12.52 4.39 4.38
CA LEU A 20 -13.61 3.85 5.19
C LEU A 20 -14.97 3.82 4.46
N ASP A 21 -15.10 4.54 3.34
CA ASP A 21 -16.32 4.50 2.52
C ASP A 21 -16.32 3.29 1.57
N VAL A 22 -15.13 2.72 1.29
CA VAL A 22 -14.92 1.65 0.30
C VAL A 22 -14.57 0.32 0.96
N CYS A 23 -13.84 0.39 2.06
CA CYS A 23 -13.27 -0.76 2.75
C CYS A 23 -13.99 -1.04 4.06
N GLN A 24 -13.97 -2.30 4.46
CA GLN A 24 -14.51 -2.71 5.75
C GLN A 24 -13.40 -2.60 6.79
N SER A 25 -13.69 -1.99 7.93
CA SER A 25 -12.82 -2.00 9.11
C SER A 25 -13.46 -2.79 10.24
N GLY A 26 -12.64 -3.38 11.12
CA GLY A 26 -13.12 -4.09 12.29
C GLY A 26 -12.01 -4.60 13.19
N ILE A 27 -12.39 -5.27 14.26
CA ILE A 27 -11.46 -5.95 15.16
C ILE A 27 -11.78 -7.45 15.08
N ARG A 28 -10.77 -8.27 14.81
CA ARG A 28 -10.86 -9.74 14.79
C ARG A 28 -10.94 -10.30 16.22
N ASP A 29 -11.32 -11.57 16.35
CA ASP A 29 -11.38 -12.27 17.65
C ASP A 29 -10.02 -12.35 18.37
N ASP A 30 -8.93 -12.27 17.62
CA ASP A 30 -7.55 -12.21 18.15
C ASP A 30 -7.09 -10.78 18.53
N GLY A 31 -8.00 -9.80 18.45
CA GLY A 31 -7.74 -8.41 18.82
C GLY A 31 -7.09 -7.55 17.75
N ILE A 32 -6.81 -8.10 16.55
CA ILE A 32 -6.22 -7.36 15.44
C ILE A 32 -7.24 -6.38 14.87
N ASN A 33 -6.92 -5.08 14.89
CA ASN A 33 -7.70 -4.06 14.21
C ASN A 33 -7.29 -4.00 12.73
N TYR A 34 -8.21 -4.26 11.81
CA TYR A 34 -7.90 -4.41 10.39
C TYR A 34 -8.74 -3.49 9.50
N VAL A 35 -8.21 -3.22 8.31
CA VAL A 35 -8.96 -2.70 7.17
C VAL A 35 -8.82 -3.65 6.00
N HIS A 36 -9.96 -4.09 5.47
CA HIS A 36 -10.07 -5.02 4.36
C HIS A 36 -10.66 -4.33 3.12
N CYS A 37 -9.81 -4.16 2.11
CA CYS A 37 -10.10 -3.51 0.83
C CYS A 37 -9.95 -4.48 -0.36
N ALA A 38 -9.97 -5.79 -0.15
CA ALA A 38 -9.73 -6.72 -1.23
C ALA A 38 -10.89 -6.77 -2.23
N ARG A 39 -10.58 -6.99 -3.51
CA ARG A 39 -11.58 -7.18 -4.60
C ARG A 39 -12.55 -6.02 -4.73
N LYS A 40 -12.03 -4.80 -4.68
CA LYS A 40 -12.79 -3.54 -4.82
C LYS A 40 -12.56 -2.85 -6.16
N SER A 41 -11.83 -3.50 -7.08
CA SER A 41 -11.46 -2.94 -8.38
C SER A 41 -10.73 -1.60 -8.28
N LEU A 42 -9.98 -1.40 -7.18
CA LEU A 42 -9.24 -0.16 -6.95
C LEU A 42 -8.10 -0.04 -7.96
N SER A 43 -8.03 1.08 -8.66
CA SER A 43 -6.89 1.42 -9.54
C SER A 43 -5.79 2.19 -8.80
N GLU A 44 -6.12 2.75 -7.64
CA GLU A 44 -5.22 3.53 -6.79
C GLU A 44 -5.49 3.23 -5.31
N ILE A 45 -4.51 3.52 -4.47
CA ILE A 45 -4.68 3.44 -3.02
C ILE A 45 -5.63 4.57 -2.58
N PRO A 46 -6.78 4.26 -1.93
CA PRO A 46 -7.72 5.29 -1.49
C PRO A 46 -7.07 6.29 -0.54
N ARG A 47 -7.50 7.55 -0.59
CA ARG A 47 -6.94 8.57 0.30
C ARG A 47 -7.36 8.31 1.75
N PHE A 48 -6.41 8.50 2.65
CA PHE A 48 -6.58 8.34 4.08
C PHE A 48 -6.83 9.70 4.75
N SER A 49 -7.78 10.48 4.22
CA SER A 49 -8.06 11.83 4.69
C SER A 49 -9.40 11.91 5.42
N SER A 50 -9.42 11.59 6.71
CA SER A 50 -10.50 12.06 7.58
C SER A 50 -10.02 13.30 8.33
N ASN A 51 -10.55 14.46 7.95
CA ASN A 51 -10.33 15.77 8.59
C ASN A 51 -10.71 15.85 10.10
N ARG A 52 -11.03 14.72 10.74
CA ARG A 52 -11.30 14.62 12.19
C ARG A 52 -10.37 13.68 12.94
N LEU A 53 -9.52 12.91 12.27
CA LEU A 53 -8.71 11.85 12.88
C LEU A 53 -7.35 11.77 12.18
N PHE A 54 -6.47 12.73 12.45
CA PHE A 54 -5.04 12.50 12.25
C PHE A 54 -4.62 11.34 13.18
N ASN A 55 -4.01 10.29 12.62
CA ASN A 55 -3.59 9.03 13.28
C ASN A 55 -4.64 7.91 13.36
N LEU A 56 -5.02 7.34 12.22
CA LEU A 56 -5.71 6.04 12.23
C LEU A 56 -4.66 4.92 12.38
N ALA A 57 -4.70 4.25 13.53
CA ALA A 57 -3.85 3.11 13.82
C ALA A 57 -4.62 1.81 13.57
N PHE A 58 -4.17 1.04 12.58
CA PHE A 58 -4.65 -0.32 12.32
C PHE A 58 -3.47 -1.27 12.44
N ASP A 59 -3.70 -2.51 12.84
CA ASP A 59 -2.66 -3.52 12.81
C ASP A 59 -2.45 -4.02 11.37
N GLU A 60 -3.51 -4.16 10.57
CA GLU A 60 -3.47 -4.77 9.24
C GLU A 60 -4.25 -3.98 8.17
N LEU A 61 -3.65 -3.80 6.99
CA LEU A 61 -4.31 -3.30 5.79
C LEU A 61 -4.17 -4.32 4.65
N ILE A 62 -5.30 -4.77 4.13
CA ILE A 62 -5.38 -5.73 3.02
C ILE A 62 -5.92 -5.01 1.79
N LEU A 63 -5.10 -4.88 0.75
CA LEU A 63 -5.44 -4.31 -0.55
C LEU A 63 -5.36 -5.35 -1.69
N SER A 64 -5.39 -6.63 -1.36
CA SER A 64 -5.22 -7.72 -2.33
C SER A 64 -6.30 -7.77 -3.41
N ASP A 65 -5.97 -8.38 -4.55
CA ASP A 65 -6.90 -8.61 -5.67
C ASP A 65 -7.58 -7.31 -6.17
N ASN A 66 -6.80 -6.25 -6.34
CA ASN A 66 -7.23 -4.98 -6.95
C ASN A 66 -6.44 -4.73 -8.25
N LEU A 67 -6.59 -3.53 -8.83
CA LEU A 67 -5.96 -3.11 -10.09
C LEU A 67 -4.87 -2.05 -9.85
N ILE A 68 -4.26 -2.03 -8.65
CA ILE A 68 -3.29 -1.01 -8.26
C ILE A 68 -1.94 -1.36 -8.87
N ALA A 69 -1.68 -0.86 -10.08
CA ALA A 69 -0.41 -1.11 -10.78
C ALA A 69 0.74 -0.23 -10.28
N HIS A 70 0.43 0.93 -9.68
CA HIS A 70 1.42 1.94 -9.29
C HIS A 70 1.16 2.44 -7.88
N ILE A 71 2.21 2.48 -7.06
CA ILE A 71 2.17 3.09 -5.72
C ILE A 71 2.90 4.43 -5.80
N HIS A 72 2.15 5.52 -5.65
CA HIS A 72 2.69 6.89 -5.71
C HIS A 72 3.34 7.33 -4.40
N ALA A 73 4.12 8.41 -4.47
CA ALA A 73 4.70 9.04 -3.28
C ALA A 73 3.63 9.34 -2.22
N ASN A 74 3.95 9.08 -0.96
CA ASN A 74 3.06 9.36 0.19
C ASN A 74 1.68 8.68 0.11
N ALA A 75 1.54 7.58 -0.66
CA ALA A 75 0.25 6.91 -0.84
C ALA A 75 -0.41 6.51 0.49
N PHE A 76 0.37 6.21 1.54
CA PHE A 76 -0.13 5.80 2.86
C PHE A 76 -0.10 6.92 3.91
N ASN A 77 -0.06 8.18 3.50
CA ASN A 77 0.00 9.31 4.43
C ASN A 77 -1.18 9.33 5.41
N GLY A 78 -0.90 9.51 6.69
CA GLY A 78 -1.91 9.51 7.77
C GLY A 78 -2.25 8.12 8.33
N LEU A 79 -1.66 7.05 7.80
CA LEU A 79 -1.81 5.70 8.33
C LEU A 79 -0.67 5.30 9.28
N ARG A 80 -1.03 4.55 10.31
CA ARG A 80 -0.10 3.79 11.14
C ARG A 80 -0.50 2.32 11.06
N ILE A 81 0.20 1.54 10.24
CA ILE A 81 -0.07 0.11 10.05
C ILE A 81 1.15 -0.75 10.30
N LYS A 82 0.94 -1.94 10.87
CA LYS A 82 2.01 -2.92 11.12
C LYS A 82 2.13 -3.94 9.99
N ARG A 83 1.03 -4.31 9.35
CA ARG A 83 1.00 -5.31 8.28
C ARG A 83 0.30 -4.77 7.04
N LEU A 84 0.96 -4.87 5.89
CA LEU A 84 0.44 -4.47 4.58
C LEU A 84 0.48 -5.64 3.60
N ILE A 85 -0.67 -6.00 3.04
CA ILE A 85 -0.81 -7.08 2.06
C ILE A 85 -1.39 -6.52 0.75
N MET A 86 -0.65 -6.64 -0.35
CA MET A 86 -1.05 -6.13 -1.68
C MET A 86 -0.88 -7.18 -2.79
N THR A 87 -1.12 -8.46 -2.51
CA THR A 87 -1.04 -9.54 -3.51
C THR A 87 -2.11 -9.42 -4.60
N GLY A 88 -1.89 -10.00 -5.78
CA GLY A 88 -2.87 -9.96 -6.87
C GLY A 88 -3.11 -8.58 -7.49
N ASN A 89 -2.22 -7.60 -7.27
CA ASN A 89 -2.28 -6.27 -7.88
C ASN A 89 -1.37 -6.10 -9.12
N GLN A 90 -0.43 -7.04 -9.35
CA GLN A 90 0.54 -6.98 -10.44
C GLN A 90 1.30 -5.64 -10.48
N LEU A 91 1.94 -5.28 -9.34
CA LEU A 91 2.62 -4.00 -9.18
C LEU A 91 3.71 -3.81 -10.24
N LYS A 92 3.68 -2.68 -10.93
CA LYS A 92 4.63 -2.30 -11.98
C LYS A 92 5.65 -1.27 -11.51
N SER A 93 5.27 -0.39 -10.58
CA SER A 93 6.20 0.56 -9.97
C SER A 93 5.79 0.97 -8.56
N ILE A 94 6.79 1.34 -7.77
CA ILE A 94 6.63 1.92 -6.44
C ILE A 94 7.55 3.13 -6.37
N ASP A 95 6.99 4.29 -6.10
CA ASP A 95 7.73 5.52 -5.84
C ASP A 95 8.64 5.36 -4.62
N GLU A 96 9.84 5.92 -4.65
CA GLU A 96 10.83 5.81 -3.56
C GLU A 96 10.28 6.30 -2.20
N ASN A 97 9.33 7.23 -2.20
CA ASN A 97 8.72 7.80 -0.99
C ASN A 97 7.36 7.18 -0.66
N ALA A 98 6.96 6.10 -1.34
CA ALA A 98 5.66 5.45 -1.14
C ALA A 98 5.43 5.04 0.33
N PHE A 99 6.44 4.44 0.97
CA PHE A 99 6.35 3.88 2.33
C PHE A 99 6.89 4.81 3.43
N ARG A 100 7.25 6.06 3.11
CA ARG A 100 7.91 6.98 4.05
C ARG A 100 7.16 7.14 5.38
N GLU A 101 5.83 7.30 5.32
CA GLU A 101 4.98 7.47 6.50
C GLU A 101 4.81 6.19 7.33
N LEU A 102 5.12 5.03 6.74
CA LEU A 102 5.01 3.72 7.38
C LEU A 102 6.32 3.25 8.03
N GLU A 103 7.42 3.97 7.83
CA GLU A 103 8.78 3.56 8.22
C GLU A 103 8.91 3.14 9.69
N ASN A 104 8.22 3.88 10.57
CA ASN A 104 8.27 3.64 12.01
C ASN A 104 7.26 2.59 12.52
N TYR A 105 6.40 2.05 11.65
CA TYR A 105 5.26 1.21 12.06
C TYR A 105 5.22 -0.13 11.36
N LEU A 106 5.64 -0.21 10.09
CA LEU A 106 5.50 -1.40 9.29
C LEU A 106 6.46 -2.50 9.73
N GLU A 107 5.88 -3.63 10.13
CA GLU A 107 6.58 -4.85 10.59
C GLU A 107 6.48 -5.96 9.55
N GLU A 108 5.44 -5.96 8.70
CA GLU A 108 5.25 -6.97 7.67
C GLU A 108 4.73 -6.40 6.36
N LEU A 109 5.36 -6.82 5.28
CA LEU A 109 5.06 -6.36 3.93
C LEU A 109 5.03 -7.54 2.96
N ILE A 110 3.89 -7.70 2.29
CA ILE A 110 3.67 -8.71 1.26
C ILE A 110 3.24 -8.01 -0.03
N LEU A 111 4.12 -8.06 -1.04
CA LEU A 111 3.90 -7.43 -2.34
C LEU A 111 4.02 -8.45 -3.47
N GLU A 112 3.18 -8.27 -4.48
CA GLU A 112 3.24 -9.03 -5.72
C GLU A 112 3.42 -8.10 -6.91
N PHE A 113 4.50 -8.32 -7.66
CA PHE A 113 4.91 -7.53 -8.79
C PHE A 113 4.56 -8.23 -10.11
N ASP A 114 4.40 -7.41 -11.15
CA ASP A 114 4.38 -7.89 -12.52
C ASP A 114 5.81 -8.29 -12.94
N SER A 115 6.02 -9.60 -13.06
CA SER A 115 7.33 -10.19 -13.40
C SER A 115 7.81 -9.86 -14.81
N THR A 116 6.95 -9.31 -15.67
CA THR A 116 7.35 -8.90 -17.02
C THR A 116 8.07 -7.56 -17.03
N VAL A 117 7.88 -6.71 -16.00
CA VAL A 117 8.41 -5.34 -15.96
C VAL A 117 9.30 -5.04 -14.75
N VAL A 118 9.16 -5.74 -13.63
CA VAL A 118 9.95 -5.45 -12.41
C VAL A 118 11.13 -6.41 -12.28
N ASP A 119 12.32 -5.90 -12.59
CA ASP A 119 13.57 -6.67 -12.65
C ASP A 119 14.51 -6.46 -11.45
N ARG A 120 14.09 -5.62 -10.49
CA ARG A 120 14.87 -5.21 -9.32
C ARG A 120 13.97 -4.96 -8.12
N ILE A 121 14.54 -5.00 -6.92
CA ILE A 121 13.83 -4.59 -5.70
C ILE A 121 13.65 -3.06 -5.73
N PRO A 122 12.42 -2.53 -5.60
CA PRO A 122 12.17 -1.08 -5.59
C PRO A 122 12.93 -0.34 -4.49
N LEU A 123 13.38 0.88 -4.79
CA LEU A 123 14.15 1.70 -3.84
C LEU A 123 13.38 1.98 -2.54
N ALA A 124 12.06 2.14 -2.63
CA ALA A 124 11.19 2.35 -1.47
C ALA A 124 11.32 1.26 -0.38
N ILE A 125 11.65 0.03 -0.78
CA ILE A 125 11.86 -1.11 0.11
C ILE A 125 13.26 -1.04 0.75
N GLN A 126 14.24 -0.51 0.03
CA GLN A 126 15.66 -0.42 0.43
C GLN A 126 15.98 0.77 1.34
N THR A 127 15.06 1.72 1.52
CA THR A 127 15.35 2.96 2.27
C THR A 127 14.47 3.14 3.49
N ASN A 128 13.20 2.77 3.42
CA ASN A 128 12.19 3.25 4.37
C ASN A 128 11.67 2.19 5.36
N LEU A 129 12.18 0.95 5.34
CA LEU A 129 11.58 -0.15 6.11
C LEU A 129 12.47 -0.59 7.28
N ILE A 130 12.68 0.29 8.26
CA ILE A 130 13.60 0.05 9.38
C ILE A 130 13.07 -0.92 10.45
N ASN A 131 11.74 -1.04 10.58
CA ASN A 131 11.08 -1.90 11.57
C ASN A 131 10.59 -3.24 11.00
N ILE A 132 10.85 -3.50 9.72
CA ILE A 132 10.35 -4.69 9.05
C ILE A 132 10.95 -5.95 9.66
N LYS A 133 10.08 -6.92 9.96
CA LYS A 133 10.41 -8.25 10.48
C LYS A 133 10.15 -9.34 9.44
N SER A 134 9.10 -9.17 8.64
CA SER A 134 8.74 -10.12 7.57
C SER A 134 8.59 -9.39 6.24
N LEU A 135 9.38 -9.80 5.24
CA LEU A 135 9.31 -9.26 3.88
C LEU A 135 9.08 -10.38 2.88
N THR A 136 7.97 -10.29 2.15
CA THR A 136 7.65 -11.22 1.06
C THR A 136 7.47 -10.45 -0.25
N LEU A 137 8.35 -10.72 -1.21
CA LEU A 137 8.29 -10.14 -2.56
C LEU A 137 8.05 -11.26 -3.57
N ILE A 138 6.94 -11.16 -4.30
CA ILE A 138 6.50 -12.16 -5.26
C ILE A 138 6.56 -11.53 -6.66
N GLY A 139 6.96 -12.31 -7.68
CA GLY A 139 6.86 -11.89 -9.07
C GLY A 139 7.92 -10.87 -9.49
N LEU A 140 9.09 -10.85 -8.84
CA LEU A 140 10.24 -10.08 -9.33
C LEU A 140 11.05 -10.93 -10.33
N ASN A 141 11.46 -10.34 -11.45
CA ASN A 141 12.35 -10.95 -12.43
C ASN A 141 13.81 -10.55 -12.17
N LEU A 142 14.28 -10.86 -10.96
CA LEU A 142 15.62 -10.47 -10.49
C LEU A 142 16.70 -11.21 -11.29
N ARG A 143 17.58 -10.46 -11.94
CA ARG A 143 18.81 -11.01 -12.54
C ARG A 143 19.94 -11.11 -11.54
N ILE A 144 20.03 -10.12 -10.65
CA ILE A 144 21.08 -9.99 -9.64
C ILE A 144 20.41 -9.52 -8.35
N LEU A 145 20.79 -10.13 -7.23
CA LEU A 145 20.43 -9.67 -5.90
C LEU A 145 21.70 -9.20 -5.17
N PRO A 146 21.92 -7.89 -5.00
CA PRO A 146 23.06 -7.37 -4.26
C PRO A 146 23.04 -7.87 -2.82
N SER A 147 24.18 -8.34 -2.30
CA SER A 147 24.28 -8.94 -0.96
C SER A 147 23.95 -7.97 0.18
N ASN A 148 24.04 -6.66 -0.07
CA ASN A 148 23.83 -5.62 0.93
C ASN A 148 22.43 -4.99 0.89
N ILE A 149 21.54 -5.43 -0.01
CA ILE A 149 20.28 -4.74 -0.29
C ILE A 149 19.30 -4.71 0.90
N PHE A 150 19.46 -5.63 1.85
CA PHE A 150 18.65 -5.70 3.07
C PHE A 150 19.44 -5.36 4.35
N ASN A 151 20.69 -4.89 4.25
CA ASN A 151 21.56 -4.69 5.41
C ASN A 151 21.03 -3.65 6.41
N HIS A 152 20.18 -2.72 5.98
CA HIS A 152 19.55 -1.74 6.87
C HIS A 152 18.41 -2.35 7.71
N MET A 153 17.82 -3.48 7.29
CA MET A 153 16.67 -4.12 7.94
C MET A 153 17.13 -4.94 9.14
N LYS A 154 17.58 -4.27 10.20
CA LYS A 154 18.19 -4.93 11.38
C LYS A 154 17.24 -5.83 12.17
N LYS A 155 15.94 -5.68 11.95
CA LYS A 155 14.88 -6.47 12.60
C LYS A 155 14.31 -7.58 11.72
N LEU A 156 14.84 -7.77 10.50
CA LEU A 156 14.32 -8.75 9.57
C LEU A 156 14.57 -10.17 10.09
N GLU A 157 13.47 -10.89 10.34
CA GLU A 157 13.46 -12.27 10.83
C GLU A 157 13.11 -13.24 9.70
N SER A 158 12.32 -12.81 8.72
CA SER A 158 11.86 -13.62 7.59
C SER A 158 11.94 -12.84 6.27
N LEU A 159 12.60 -13.44 5.28
CA LEU A 159 12.69 -12.93 3.91
C LEU A 159 12.26 -14.02 2.94
N THR A 160 11.23 -13.75 2.14
CA THR A 160 10.78 -14.63 1.06
C THR A 160 10.83 -13.88 -0.27
N LEU A 161 11.62 -14.40 -1.21
CA LEU A 161 11.64 -13.94 -2.60
C LEU A 161 11.11 -15.08 -3.48
N LYS A 162 9.94 -14.88 -4.09
CA LYS A 162 9.31 -15.90 -4.95
C LYS A 162 9.25 -15.41 -6.39
N SER A 163 9.92 -16.12 -7.29
CA SER A 163 9.73 -15.93 -8.73
C SER A 163 8.42 -16.57 -9.17
N CYS A 164 7.65 -15.87 -10.00
CA CYS A 164 6.53 -16.44 -10.73
C CYS A 164 7.00 -16.73 -12.16
N HIS A 165 7.26 -18.00 -12.47
CA HIS A 165 7.31 -18.48 -13.85
C HIS A 165 5.89 -18.89 -14.24
N ILE A 166 5.33 -18.28 -15.28
CA ILE A 166 4.10 -18.73 -15.95
C ILE A 166 4.53 -19.62 -17.11
#